data_AF-A0A0J6IE98-F1
#
_entry.id   AF-A0A0J6IE98-F1
#
_cell.length_a   1.000
_cell.length_b   1.000
_cell.length_c   1.000
_cell.angle_alpha   90.00
_cell.angle_beta   90.00
_cell.angle_gamma   90.00
#
_symmetry.space_group_name_H-M   'P 1'
#
loop_
_entity.id
_entity.type
_entity.pdbx_description
1 polymer ?
#
loop_
_entity_poly.entity_id
_entity_poly.type
_entity_poly.pdbx_seq_one_letter_code
_entity_poly.pdbx_strand_id
1 'polypeptide(L)'
;MKESQNKVTSQQAREHYSKWLRNRQALGTSRADGATLPKAVLPDYVFWPDDPSLDGYLPLKKQETDLVIGIPAWTNGAEAGGEDKIIIEWKRIEAEKYVSILTVPQPGPNEDTDPDVQITIPQFNFEDHATYIFRYWVVNELGEGGYSIAQTITVDKIAPHYGREPDALSFTEPEAENGDITQDYLDNHGDVLAVTIPAYDQPKAGDIVEVFIEGNVPDPAAIPVFTGDIFINPRVVNIPGSRIRRIPDGPLFVTYRLIESGI
;
A
#
# COMPACT_ATOMS: atom_id res chain seq x y z
N MET A 1 -33.87 -10.41 -12.09
CA MET A 1 -32.83 -10.18 -11.05
C MET A 1 -32.18 -11.51 -10.74
N LYS A 2 -30.91 -11.69 -11.10
CA LYS A 2 -30.07 -12.79 -10.63
C LYS A 2 -28.72 -12.18 -10.25
N GLU A 3 -28.37 -12.34 -8.99
CA GLU A 3 -27.08 -11.97 -8.41
C GLU A 3 -25.97 -12.78 -9.06
N SER A 4 -24.97 -12.11 -9.60
CA SER A 4 -23.71 -12.72 -10.00
C SER A 4 -22.83 -12.85 -8.76
N GLN A 5 -22.87 -14.02 -8.12
CA GLN A 5 -21.87 -14.41 -7.13
C GLN A 5 -20.51 -14.54 -7.83
N ASN A 6 -19.58 -13.66 -7.52
CA ASN A 6 -18.17 -13.77 -7.91
C ASN A 6 -17.59 -15.06 -7.30
N LYS A 7 -17.59 -16.15 -8.07
CA LYS A 7 -16.89 -17.37 -7.70
C LYS A 7 -15.41 -17.18 -8.05
N VAL A 8 -14.58 -17.07 -7.01
CA VAL A 8 -13.12 -17.12 -7.11
C VAL A 8 -12.74 -18.35 -7.93
N THR A 9 -11.92 -18.15 -8.97
CA THR A 9 -11.52 -19.27 -9.83
C THR A 9 -10.60 -20.23 -9.09
N SER A 10 -10.61 -21.51 -9.47
CA SER A 10 -9.79 -22.55 -8.82
C SER A 10 -8.29 -22.25 -8.86
N GLN A 11 -7.85 -21.40 -9.80
CA GLN A 11 -6.47 -20.93 -9.90
C GLN A 11 -6.18 -19.84 -8.86
N GLN A 12 -7.03 -18.82 -8.77
CA GLN A 12 -6.95 -17.81 -7.71
C GLN A 12 -6.99 -18.47 -6.34
N ALA A 13 -7.91 -19.41 -6.09
CA ALA A 13 -7.98 -20.13 -4.82
C ALA A 13 -6.68 -20.89 -4.48
N ARG A 14 -5.99 -21.47 -5.48
CA ARG A 14 -4.70 -22.15 -5.31
C ARG A 14 -3.55 -21.17 -5.07
N GLU A 15 -3.58 -20.01 -5.70
CA GLU A 15 -2.60 -18.94 -5.48
C GLU A 15 -2.77 -18.31 -4.09
N HIS A 16 -4.00 -18.03 -3.66
CA HIS A 16 -4.35 -17.63 -2.29
C HIS A 16 -3.91 -18.69 -1.27
N TYR A 17 -4.18 -19.97 -1.51
CA TYR A 17 -3.75 -21.06 -0.62
C TYR A 17 -2.22 -21.23 -0.56
N SER A 18 -1.53 -21.10 -1.69
CA SER A 18 -0.06 -21.14 -1.76
C SER A 18 0.57 -19.91 -1.09
N LYS A 19 -0.10 -18.75 -1.17
CA LYS A 19 0.29 -17.49 -0.50
C LYS A 19 0.07 -17.59 1.02
N TRP A 20 -1.06 -18.15 1.46
CA TRP A 20 -1.31 -18.50 2.87
C TRP A 20 -0.26 -19.47 3.41
N LEU A 21 0.08 -20.53 2.66
CA LEU A 21 1.14 -21.47 3.02
C LEU A 21 2.52 -20.79 3.11
N ARG A 22 2.87 -19.90 2.18
CA ARG A 22 4.13 -19.14 2.22
C ARG A 22 4.20 -18.18 3.40
N ASN A 23 3.12 -17.49 3.75
CA ASN A 23 3.07 -16.66 4.96
C ASN A 23 3.18 -17.49 6.23
N ARG A 24 2.62 -18.71 6.23
CA ARG A 24 2.76 -19.68 7.32
C ARG A 24 4.17 -20.30 7.39
N GLN A 25 4.85 -20.45 6.26
CA GLN A 25 6.14 -21.14 6.11
C GLN A 25 7.34 -20.22 5.86
N ALA A 26 7.19 -18.89 5.86
CA ALA A 26 8.29 -17.92 5.81
C ALA A 26 9.11 -17.99 7.10
N LEU A 27 9.85 -19.09 7.19
CA LEU A 27 10.94 -19.38 8.09
C LEU A 27 12.11 -18.49 7.69
N GLY A 28 12.50 -17.63 8.62
CA GLY A 28 13.86 -17.11 8.67
C GLY A 28 14.03 -15.67 8.20
N THR A 29 13.59 -14.71 9.03
CA THR A 29 14.42 -13.53 9.36
C THR A 29 14.07 -13.07 10.79
N SER A 30 15.05 -13.26 11.68
CA SER A 30 15.16 -12.78 13.08
C SER A 30 14.01 -13.11 14.07
N ARG A 31 14.18 -14.21 14.80
CA ARG A 31 13.69 -14.35 16.20
C ARG A 31 14.47 -13.34 17.07
N ALA A 32 14.16 -12.06 16.95
CA ALA A 32 14.94 -11.04 17.67
C ALA A 32 14.68 -11.06 19.20
N ASP A 33 13.49 -11.50 19.66
CA ASP A 33 13.05 -11.24 21.04
C ASP A 33 12.43 -12.44 21.78
N GLY A 34 12.88 -13.68 21.53
CA GLY A 34 12.35 -14.85 22.25
C GLY A 34 10.89 -15.22 21.92
N ALA A 35 10.37 -14.75 20.78
CA ALA A 35 9.02 -15.06 20.30
C ALA A 35 8.79 -16.58 20.13
N THR A 36 7.68 -17.05 20.70
CA THR A 36 7.25 -18.45 20.72
C THR A 36 5.98 -18.70 19.93
N LEU A 37 5.22 -17.65 19.60
CA LEU A 37 3.95 -17.75 18.87
C LEU A 37 4.10 -17.32 17.39
N PRO A 38 3.29 -17.87 16.47
CA PRO A 38 3.31 -17.49 15.04
C PRO A 38 2.87 -16.04 14.80
N LYS A 39 3.03 -15.54 13.58
CA LYS A 39 2.49 -14.21 13.20
C LYS A 39 0.96 -14.24 13.23
N ALA A 40 0.33 -13.10 13.54
CA ALA A 40 -1.10 -12.95 13.31
C ALA A 40 -1.40 -12.96 11.80
N VAL A 41 -2.51 -13.57 11.41
CA VAL A 41 -2.99 -13.59 10.03
C VAL A 41 -3.62 -12.24 9.70
N LEU A 42 -2.95 -11.47 8.85
CA LEU A 42 -3.50 -10.22 8.32
C LEU A 42 -4.49 -10.51 7.18
N PRO A 43 -5.41 -9.58 6.88
CA PRO A 43 -6.29 -9.69 5.72
C PRO A 43 -5.53 -9.72 4.39
N ASP A 44 -6.09 -10.46 3.42
CA ASP A 44 -5.52 -10.61 2.08
C ASP A 44 -5.20 -9.29 1.37
N TYR A 45 -5.97 -8.23 1.66
CA TYR A 45 -5.80 -6.91 1.05
C TYR A 45 -4.60 -6.11 1.56
N VAL A 46 -3.91 -6.57 2.61
CA VAL A 46 -2.65 -5.99 3.09
C VAL A 46 -1.46 -6.56 2.30
N PHE A 47 -1.68 -7.62 1.52
CA PHE A 47 -0.64 -8.29 0.75
C PHE A 47 -0.75 -7.98 -0.74
N TRP A 48 0.30 -7.43 -1.31
CA TRP A 48 0.33 -6.95 -2.69
C TRP A 48 1.24 -7.85 -3.54
N PRO A 49 0.72 -8.92 -4.16
CA PRO A 49 1.55 -9.93 -4.81
C PRO A 49 2.13 -9.45 -6.14
N ASP A 50 1.40 -8.57 -6.83
CA ASP A 50 1.79 -8.01 -8.12
C ASP A 50 2.76 -6.82 -7.94
N ASP A 51 2.82 -6.26 -6.74
CA ASP A 51 3.76 -5.21 -6.36
C ASP A 51 4.29 -5.45 -4.93
N PRO A 52 5.37 -6.26 -4.80
CA PRO A 52 5.98 -6.55 -3.51
C PRO A 52 6.49 -5.31 -2.76
N SER A 53 6.68 -4.17 -3.43
CA SER A 53 7.09 -2.92 -2.77
C SER A 53 5.99 -2.34 -1.87
N LEU A 54 4.73 -2.74 -2.11
CA LEU A 54 3.56 -2.35 -1.34
C LEU A 54 3.17 -3.40 -0.28
N ASP A 55 3.92 -4.48 -0.11
CA ASP A 55 3.58 -5.51 0.88
C ASP A 55 3.56 -4.93 2.30
N GLY A 56 2.47 -5.16 3.04
CA GLY A 56 2.24 -4.54 4.35
C GLY A 56 1.55 -3.18 4.31
N TYR A 57 1.30 -2.57 3.14
CA TYR A 57 0.53 -1.34 3.06
C TYR A 57 -0.97 -1.60 3.26
N LEU A 58 -1.58 -0.83 4.16
CA LEU A 58 -3.02 -0.82 4.35
C LEU A 58 -3.68 0.03 3.25
N PRO A 59 -4.54 -0.56 2.38
CA PRO A 59 -5.17 0.18 1.29
C PRO A 59 -6.03 1.33 1.83
N LEU A 60 -6.06 2.50 1.14
CA LEU A 60 -6.81 3.68 1.64
C LEU A 60 -8.26 3.38 2.01
N LYS A 61 -8.97 2.62 1.17
CA LYS A 61 -10.38 2.22 1.42
C LYS A 61 -10.55 1.37 2.69
N LYS A 62 -9.45 0.88 3.26
CA LYS A 62 -9.37 0.08 4.49
C LYS A 62 -8.76 0.84 5.66
N GLN A 63 -8.14 2.01 5.43
CA GLN A 63 -7.59 2.84 6.49
C GLN A 63 -8.70 3.53 7.34
N GLU A 64 -9.89 3.70 6.78
CA GLU A 64 -11.08 4.24 7.47
C GLU A 64 -12.04 3.13 7.96
N THR A 65 -11.53 1.91 8.11
CA THR A 65 -12.31 0.77 8.60
C THR A 65 -11.51 0.00 9.63
N ASP A 66 -12.21 -0.68 10.54
CA ASP A 66 -11.56 -1.53 11.52
C ASP A 66 -10.77 -2.67 10.83
N LEU A 67 -9.59 -2.97 11.36
CA LEU A 67 -8.73 -4.03 10.86
C LEU A 67 -9.05 -5.33 11.61
N VAL A 68 -9.50 -6.35 10.89
CA VAL A 68 -9.74 -7.68 11.47
C VAL A 68 -8.52 -8.56 11.21
N ILE A 69 -7.96 -9.15 12.26
CA ILE A 69 -6.82 -10.07 12.18
C ILE A 69 -7.19 -11.43 12.77
N GLY A 70 -6.52 -12.49 12.31
CA GLY A 70 -6.62 -13.82 12.91
C GLY A 70 -5.44 -14.11 13.83
N ILE A 71 -5.70 -14.58 15.04
CA ILE A 71 -4.67 -15.10 15.95
C ILE A 71 -4.68 -16.62 15.85
N PRO A 72 -3.63 -17.25 15.29
CA PRO A 72 -3.56 -18.70 15.20
C PRO A 72 -3.63 -19.34 16.59
N ALA A 73 -4.23 -20.53 16.65
CA ALA A 73 -4.23 -21.35 17.85
C ALA A 73 -2.81 -21.52 18.42
N TRP A 74 -2.72 -21.59 19.74
CA TRP A 74 -1.47 -21.72 20.49
C TRP A 74 -1.48 -22.97 21.35
N THR A 75 -0.30 -23.48 21.64
CA THR A 75 -0.12 -24.63 22.53
C THR A 75 -0.31 -24.22 24.00
N ASN A 76 -0.84 -25.14 24.81
CA ASN A 76 -1.14 -24.93 26.23
C ASN A 76 -2.12 -23.77 26.49
N GLY A 77 -3.17 -23.67 25.67
CA GLY A 77 -4.24 -22.71 25.91
C GLY A 77 -5.03 -23.02 27.18
N ALA A 78 -5.80 -22.05 27.65
CA ALA A 78 -6.65 -22.19 28.83
C ALA A 78 -7.55 -23.43 28.73
N GLU A 79 -7.61 -24.21 29.83
CA GLU A 79 -8.53 -25.34 29.94
C GLU A 79 -9.98 -24.88 30.09
N ALA A 80 -10.94 -25.81 30.01
CA ALA A 80 -12.34 -25.50 30.23
C ALA A 80 -12.58 -24.84 31.60
N GLY A 81 -13.08 -23.60 31.59
CA GLY A 81 -13.32 -22.80 32.80
C GLY A 81 -12.18 -21.87 33.20
N GLY A 82 -11.03 -21.92 32.51
CA GLY A 82 -9.97 -20.91 32.60
C GLY A 82 -10.08 -19.84 31.51
N GLU A 83 -9.21 -18.84 31.58
CA GLU A 83 -9.13 -17.74 30.61
C GLU A 83 -7.69 -17.39 30.22
N ASP A 84 -7.44 -17.25 28.91
CA ASP A 84 -6.25 -16.58 28.39
C ASP A 84 -6.57 -15.11 28.06
N LYS A 85 -5.55 -14.24 28.05
CA LYS A 85 -5.68 -12.87 27.53
C LYS A 85 -4.77 -12.68 26.33
N ILE A 86 -5.37 -12.20 25.25
CA ILE A 86 -4.66 -11.80 24.04
C ILE A 86 -4.44 -10.30 24.11
N ILE A 87 -3.19 -9.89 24.29
CA ILE A 87 -2.78 -8.49 24.34
C ILE A 87 -2.18 -8.13 22.99
N ILE A 88 -2.79 -7.18 22.32
CA ILE A 88 -2.32 -6.65 21.06
C ILE A 88 -1.41 -5.47 21.32
N GLU A 89 -0.20 -5.53 20.77
CA GLU A 89 0.80 -4.50 20.92
C GLU A 89 1.31 -4.03 19.57
N TRP A 90 1.72 -2.78 19.54
CA TRP A 90 2.40 -2.23 18.39
C TRP A 90 3.40 -1.15 18.80
N LYS A 91 4.20 -0.72 17.84
CA LYS A 91 4.99 0.50 17.94
C LYS A 91 5.17 1.08 16.55
N ARG A 92 5.39 2.38 16.46
CA ARG A 92 5.94 2.95 15.23
C ARG A 92 7.35 2.40 15.01
N ILE A 93 7.78 2.26 13.75
CA ILE A 93 9.09 1.72 13.42
C ILE A 93 10.24 2.49 14.11
N GLU A 94 10.09 3.81 14.22
CA GLU A 94 11.03 4.72 14.90
C GLU A 94 10.89 4.72 16.43
N ALA A 95 9.83 4.13 16.98
CA ALA A 95 9.62 4.08 18.42
C ALA A 95 10.39 2.93 19.05
N GLU A 96 10.99 3.18 20.22
CA GLU A 96 11.73 2.16 20.95
C GLU A 96 10.79 1.12 21.59
N LYS A 97 9.65 1.56 22.12
CA LYS A 97 8.77 0.76 22.99
C LYS A 97 7.46 0.39 22.31
N TYR A 98 7.01 -0.83 22.58
CA TYR A 98 5.65 -1.28 22.31
C TYR A 98 4.66 -0.63 23.26
N VAL A 99 3.46 -0.36 22.76
CA VAL A 99 2.30 0.00 23.55
C VAL A 99 1.17 -0.99 23.28
N SER A 100 0.44 -1.35 24.32
CA SER A 100 -0.74 -2.21 24.20
C SER A 100 -1.92 -1.38 23.70
N ILE A 101 -2.58 -1.83 22.64
CA ILE A 101 -3.72 -1.14 22.02
C ILE A 101 -5.05 -1.84 22.24
N LEU A 102 -5.00 -3.14 22.53
CA LEU A 102 -6.19 -3.93 22.78
C LEU A 102 -5.85 -5.09 23.70
N THR A 103 -6.77 -5.47 24.56
CA THR A 103 -6.68 -6.69 25.36
C THR A 103 -8.01 -7.41 25.26
N VAL A 104 -7.97 -8.66 24.84
CA VAL A 104 -9.16 -9.49 24.58
C VAL A 104 -9.10 -10.72 25.49
N PRO A 105 -10.11 -10.93 26.36
CA PRO A 105 -10.24 -12.18 27.09
C PRO A 105 -10.66 -13.31 26.15
N GLN A 106 -10.07 -14.48 26.32
CA GLN A 106 -10.35 -15.69 25.55
C GLN A 106 -10.63 -16.85 26.52
N PRO A 107 -11.91 -17.12 26.84
CA PRO A 107 -12.31 -18.24 27.67
C PRO A 107 -11.94 -19.58 27.03
N GLY A 108 -11.45 -20.52 27.83
CA GLY A 108 -11.14 -21.88 27.38
C GLY A 108 -12.38 -22.78 27.23
N PRO A 109 -12.21 -24.00 26.67
CA PRO A 109 -10.92 -24.58 26.27
C PRO A 109 -10.37 -23.98 24.96
N ASN A 110 -9.06 -23.74 24.91
CA ASN A 110 -8.34 -23.30 23.71
C ASN A 110 -7.35 -24.40 23.28
N GLU A 111 -7.63 -25.06 22.16
CA GLU A 111 -6.85 -26.19 21.64
C GLU A 111 -5.98 -25.76 20.46
N ASP A 112 -4.86 -26.46 20.22
CA ASP A 112 -3.92 -26.15 19.11
C ASP A 112 -4.49 -26.42 17.71
N THR A 113 -5.68 -27.03 17.64
CA THR A 113 -6.43 -27.31 16.41
C THR A 113 -7.60 -26.36 16.17
N ASP A 114 -7.84 -25.42 17.09
CA ASP A 114 -8.92 -24.46 16.96
C ASP A 114 -8.70 -23.49 15.78
N PRO A 115 -9.79 -22.96 15.19
CA PRO A 115 -9.67 -21.92 14.19
C PRO A 115 -9.09 -20.63 14.79
N ASP A 116 -8.53 -19.78 13.93
CA ASP A 116 -7.95 -18.50 14.33
C ASP A 116 -8.98 -17.61 15.06
N VAL A 117 -8.59 -17.09 16.23
CA VAL A 117 -9.38 -16.10 16.97
C VAL A 117 -9.39 -14.78 16.20
N GLN A 118 -10.57 -14.33 15.78
CA GLN A 118 -10.71 -13.08 15.04
C GLN A 118 -10.74 -11.90 15.99
N ILE A 119 -9.81 -10.96 15.80
CA ILE A 119 -9.68 -9.74 16.62
C ILE A 119 -9.89 -8.52 15.73
N THR A 120 -10.81 -7.65 16.14
CA THR A 120 -11.08 -6.37 15.49
C THR A 120 -10.28 -5.25 16.16
N ILE A 121 -9.33 -4.68 15.44
CA ILE A 121 -8.55 -3.51 15.85
C ILE A 121 -9.26 -2.26 15.33
N PRO A 122 -9.71 -1.35 16.22
CA PRO A 122 -10.43 -0.15 15.81
C PRO A 122 -9.61 0.76 14.89
N GLN A 123 -10.27 1.36 13.90
CA GLN A 123 -9.65 2.24 12.91
C GLN A 123 -8.89 3.45 13.48
N PHE A 124 -9.28 3.95 14.65
CA PHE A 124 -8.63 5.14 15.26
C PHE A 124 -7.15 4.89 15.58
N ASN A 125 -6.74 3.62 15.64
CA ASN A 125 -5.35 3.25 15.73
C ASN A 125 -4.58 3.67 14.44
N PHE A 126 -5.21 3.66 13.28
CA PHE A 126 -4.55 3.95 12.00
C PHE A 126 -4.74 5.41 11.56
N GLU A 127 -4.89 6.36 12.50
CA GLU A 127 -5.13 7.78 12.19
C GLU A 127 -3.95 8.48 11.51
N ASP A 128 -2.73 8.17 11.93
CA ASP A 128 -1.52 8.83 11.43
C ASP A 128 -0.81 8.02 10.34
N HIS A 129 -0.15 8.72 9.41
CA HIS A 129 0.87 8.10 8.55
C HIS A 129 1.98 7.53 9.44
N ALA A 130 2.23 6.22 9.32
CA ALA A 130 3.35 5.54 9.95
C ALA A 130 3.46 4.09 9.47
N THR A 131 4.67 3.54 9.57
CA THR A 131 4.87 2.09 9.63
C THR A 131 4.81 1.62 11.08
N TYR A 132 3.86 0.73 11.36
CA TYR A 132 3.67 0.09 12.64
C TYR A 132 4.29 -1.31 12.63
N ILE A 133 5.11 -1.62 13.63
CA ILE A 133 5.51 -2.98 13.95
C ILE A 133 4.52 -3.50 14.98
N PHE A 134 3.77 -4.52 14.60
CA PHE A 134 2.71 -5.16 15.36
C PHE A 134 3.15 -6.53 15.90
N ARG A 135 2.69 -6.89 17.10
CA ARG A 135 2.77 -8.25 17.66
C ARG A 135 1.59 -8.51 18.61
N TYR A 136 1.37 -9.76 19.00
CA TYR A 136 0.47 -10.10 20.09
C TYR A 136 1.21 -10.88 21.19
N TRP A 137 0.66 -10.82 22.41
CA TRP A 137 1.11 -11.56 23.58
C TRP A 137 -0.07 -12.33 24.15
N VAL A 138 0.05 -13.65 24.26
CA VAL A 138 -0.94 -14.47 24.96
C VAL A 138 -0.42 -14.74 26.36
N VAL A 139 -1.22 -14.44 27.37
CA VAL A 139 -0.92 -14.73 28.78
C VAL A 139 -2.03 -15.56 29.41
N ASN A 140 -1.64 -16.53 30.23
CA ASN A 140 -2.57 -17.30 31.05
C ASN A 140 -2.94 -16.53 32.34
N GLU A 141 -3.80 -17.13 33.16
CA GLU A 141 -4.22 -16.56 34.45
C GLU A 141 -3.07 -16.32 35.45
N LEU A 142 -1.95 -17.03 35.30
CA LEU A 142 -0.75 -16.87 36.12
C LEU A 142 0.20 -15.77 35.61
N GLY A 143 -0.14 -15.14 34.47
CA GLY A 143 0.68 -14.10 33.84
C GLY A 143 1.86 -14.64 33.03
N GLU A 144 1.93 -15.95 32.83
CA GLU A 144 2.92 -16.60 31.98
C GLU A 144 2.42 -16.59 30.53
N GLY A 145 3.33 -16.36 29.58
CA GLY A 145 2.90 -16.16 28.21
C GLY A 145 4.02 -16.09 27.18
N GLY A 146 3.63 -15.95 25.92
CA GLY A 146 4.54 -15.95 24.77
C GLY A 146 4.21 -14.85 23.77
N TYR A 147 5.23 -14.17 23.27
CA TYR A 147 5.05 -13.18 22.20
C TYR A 147 5.00 -13.85 20.83
N SER A 148 4.22 -13.25 19.94
CA SER A 148 4.21 -13.55 18.52
C SER A 148 5.46 -13.06 17.81
N ILE A 149 5.75 -13.67 16.67
CA ILE A 149 6.62 -13.04 15.68
C ILE A 149 5.97 -11.71 15.27
N ALA A 150 6.78 -10.64 15.22
CA ALA A 150 6.32 -9.32 14.83
C ALA A 150 6.12 -9.23 13.30
N GLN A 151 5.23 -8.33 12.88
CA GLN A 151 4.97 -8.02 11.48
C GLN A 151 4.69 -6.53 11.29
N THR A 152 4.85 -6.05 10.07
CA THR A 152 4.71 -4.62 9.75
C THR A 152 3.42 -4.32 9.02
N ILE A 153 2.81 -3.18 9.34
CA ILE A 153 1.72 -2.56 8.57
C ILE A 153 2.10 -1.09 8.34
N THR A 154 2.04 -0.64 7.09
CA THR A 154 2.25 0.76 6.73
C THR A 154 0.93 1.43 6.41
N VAL A 155 0.63 2.52 7.11
CA VAL A 155 -0.48 3.41 6.81
C VAL A 155 0.11 4.62 6.14
N ASP A 156 -0.17 4.80 4.84
CA ASP A 156 0.29 5.98 4.12
C ASP A 156 -0.82 7.01 3.94
N LYS A 157 -0.55 8.23 4.42
CA LYS A 157 -1.42 9.40 4.33
C LYS A 157 -0.67 10.67 3.91
N ILE A 158 0.56 10.56 3.37
CA ILE A 158 1.35 11.72 2.95
C ILE A 158 0.84 12.25 1.61
N ALA A 159 0.72 13.58 1.50
CA ALA A 159 0.33 14.28 0.27
C ALA A 159 1.41 14.11 -0.83
N PRO A 160 1.14 14.44 -2.10
CA PRO A 160 -0.10 14.96 -2.69
C PRO A 160 -0.97 13.86 -3.32
N HIS A 161 -0.76 12.60 -2.96
CA HIS A 161 -1.60 11.50 -3.45
C HIS A 161 -1.77 10.35 -2.45
N TYR A 162 -1.74 10.64 -1.14
CA TYR A 162 -1.75 9.62 -0.07
C TYR A 162 -0.67 8.53 -0.28
N GLY A 163 0.51 8.92 -0.78
CA GLY A 163 1.60 8.01 -1.12
C GLY A 163 1.33 7.00 -2.25
N ARG A 164 0.27 7.19 -3.03
CA ARG A 164 -0.01 6.36 -4.21
C ARG A 164 0.79 6.80 -5.42
N GLU A 165 1.04 5.85 -6.31
CA GLU A 165 1.36 6.18 -7.70
C GLU A 165 0.16 6.91 -8.33
N PRO A 166 0.37 8.08 -8.93
CA PRO A 166 -0.72 8.87 -9.45
C PRO A 166 -1.17 8.32 -10.83
N ASP A 167 -2.43 8.52 -11.20
CA ASP A 167 -2.99 8.01 -12.46
C ASP A 167 -2.15 8.42 -13.68
N ALA A 168 -2.09 7.60 -14.74
CA ALA A 168 -1.37 8.01 -15.94
C ALA A 168 -1.93 9.32 -16.51
N LEU A 169 -1.04 10.19 -16.99
CA LEU A 169 -1.46 11.34 -17.80
C LEU A 169 -2.08 10.86 -19.12
N SER A 170 -2.85 11.71 -19.77
CA SER A 170 -3.44 11.42 -21.07
C SER A 170 -3.05 12.48 -22.09
N PHE A 171 -2.96 12.10 -23.36
CA PHE A 171 -2.83 13.09 -24.42
C PHE A 171 -4.17 13.84 -24.60
N THR A 172 -4.11 15.16 -24.79
CA THR A 172 -5.33 15.96 -25.02
C THR A 172 -5.96 15.61 -26.37
N GLU A 173 -5.15 15.25 -27.36
CA GLU A 173 -5.58 14.91 -28.71
C GLU A 173 -5.54 13.39 -28.96
N PRO A 174 -6.62 12.76 -29.46
CA PRO A 174 -6.64 11.32 -29.73
C PRO A 174 -5.61 10.85 -30.76
N GLU A 175 -5.19 11.72 -31.67
CA GLU A 175 -4.14 11.43 -32.67
C GLU A 175 -2.78 11.20 -32.00
N ALA A 176 -2.49 11.89 -30.89
CA ALA A 176 -1.24 11.69 -30.14
C ALA A 176 -1.22 10.38 -29.35
N GLU A 177 -2.39 9.91 -28.88
CA GLU A 177 -2.53 8.63 -28.18
C GLU A 177 -2.42 7.43 -29.14
N ASN A 178 -2.97 7.57 -30.35
CA ASN A 178 -3.12 6.46 -31.31
C ASN A 178 -2.15 6.53 -32.51
N GLY A 179 -1.39 7.60 -32.63
CA GLY A 179 -0.57 7.91 -33.80
C GLY A 179 0.83 8.39 -33.43
N ASP A 180 1.66 8.57 -34.47
CA ASP A 180 3.04 9.01 -34.30
C ASP A 180 3.10 10.53 -34.10
N ILE A 181 3.89 10.98 -33.12
CA ILE A 181 4.17 12.41 -32.91
C ILE A 181 5.20 12.87 -33.95
N THR A 182 4.73 13.21 -35.15
CA THR A 182 5.55 13.62 -36.29
C THR A 182 5.76 15.14 -36.37
N GLN A 183 6.63 15.61 -37.29
CA GLN A 183 6.76 17.04 -37.57
C GLN A 183 5.44 17.64 -38.09
N ASP A 184 4.71 16.91 -38.93
CA ASP A 184 3.39 17.33 -39.43
C ASP A 184 2.37 17.46 -38.29
N TYR A 185 2.40 16.54 -37.31
CA TYR A 185 1.59 16.67 -36.10
C TYR A 185 1.91 17.99 -35.38
N LEU A 186 3.20 18.26 -35.11
CA LEU A 186 3.63 19.47 -34.42
C LEU A 186 3.23 20.75 -35.17
N ASP A 187 3.40 20.77 -36.49
CA ASP A 187 3.07 21.93 -37.33
C ASP A 187 1.56 22.24 -37.29
N ASN A 188 0.72 21.20 -37.24
CA ASN A 188 -0.74 21.34 -37.15
C ASN A 188 -1.26 21.64 -35.75
N HIS A 189 -0.45 21.43 -34.70
CA HIS A 189 -0.84 21.59 -33.30
C HIS A 189 -0.07 22.73 -32.59
N GLY A 190 0.43 23.72 -33.33
CA GLY A 190 1.05 24.92 -32.76
C GLY A 190 2.45 24.69 -32.16
N ASP A 191 3.18 23.70 -32.69
CA ASP A 191 4.50 23.25 -32.25
C ASP A 191 4.53 22.77 -30.79
N VAL A 192 3.48 22.08 -30.34
CA VAL A 192 3.38 21.50 -28.99
C VAL A 192 2.71 20.12 -28.99
N LEU A 193 3.02 19.34 -27.96
CA LEU A 193 2.28 18.14 -27.56
C LEU A 193 1.56 18.43 -26.24
N ALA A 194 0.23 18.48 -26.27
CA ALA A 194 -0.58 18.78 -25.10
C ALA A 194 -0.92 17.50 -24.32
N VAL A 195 -0.63 17.51 -23.01
CA VAL A 195 -0.98 16.42 -22.09
C VAL A 195 -1.82 16.93 -20.93
N THR A 196 -2.71 16.08 -20.45
CA THR A 196 -3.63 16.37 -19.34
C THR A 196 -3.15 15.65 -18.08
N ILE A 197 -2.98 16.42 -17.01
CA ILE A 197 -2.55 15.95 -15.69
C ILE A 197 -3.80 15.55 -14.87
N PRO A 198 -3.99 14.25 -14.54
CA PRO A 198 -5.21 13.74 -13.91
C PRO A 198 -5.34 14.24 -12.47
N ALA A 199 -6.56 14.46 -11.99
CA ALA A 199 -6.79 14.98 -10.64
C ALA A 199 -6.13 14.12 -9.54
N TYR A 200 -5.68 14.77 -8.46
CA TYR A 200 -5.05 14.10 -7.32
C TYR A 200 -5.84 14.35 -6.05
N ASP A 201 -5.74 13.40 -5.13
CA ASP A 201 -6.29 13.52 -3.78
C ASP A 201 -5.40 14.43 -2.89
N GLN A 202 -6.00 15.39 -2.19
CA GLN A 202 -5.31 16.33 -1.27
C GLN A 202 -4.20 17.20 -1.88
N PRO A 203 -4.39 17.86 -3.04
CA PRO A 203 -3.44 18.87 -3.50
C PRO A 203 -3.40 20.02 -2.49
N LYS A 204 -2.20 20.50 -2.15
CA LYS A 204 -1.98 21.66 -1.27
C LYS A 204 -1.30 22.79 -2.02
N ALA A 205 -1.56 24.03 -1.58
CA ALA A 205 -0.91 25.19 -2.15
C ALA A 205 0.61 25.08 -1.94
N GLY A 206 1.37 25.21 -3.02
CA GLY A 206 2.83 25.02 -3.03
C GLY A 206 3.27 23.68 -3.61
N ASP A 207 2.40 22.67 -3.66
CA ASP A 207 2.72 21.42 -4.37
C ASP A 207 2.96 21.71 -5.86
N ILE A 208 3.98 21.07 -6.41
CA ILE A 208 4.36 21.23 -7.82
C ILE A 208 4.22 19.92 -8.57
N VAL A 209 3.90 20.04 -9.85
CA VAL A 209 3.98 18.96 -10.83
C VAL A 209 5.18 19.20 -11.73
N GLU A 210 5.93 18.13 -11.97
CA GLU A 210 6.99 18.11 -12.96
C GLU A 210 6.63 17.10 -14.05
N VAL A 211 6.71 17.51 -15.31
CA VAL A 211 6.45 16.66 -16.48
C VAL A 211 7.77 16.40 -17.21
N PHE A 212 7.97 15.17 -17.66
CA PHE A 212 9.17 14.70 -18.34
C PHE A 212 8.79 14.08 -19.68
N ILE A 213 9.75 14.09 -20.61
CA ILE A 213 9.60 13.47 -21.92
C ILE A 213 10.95 12.91 -22.37
N GLU A 214 10.99 11.62 -22.69
CA GLU A 214 12.22 10.88 -22.98
C GLU A 214 12.02 9.85 -24.09
N GLY A 215 13.10 9.49 -24.80
CA GLY A 215 13.10 8.47 -25.86
C GLY A 215 13.43 7.05 -25.37
N ASN A 216 13.56 6.90 -24.05
CA ASN A 216 14.03 5.70 -23.39
C ASN A 216 13.37 5.62 -22.00
N VAL A 217 13.63 4.53 -21.28
CA VAL A 217 13.03 4.26 -19.96
C VAL A 217 13.16 5.49 -19.05
N PRO A 218 12.07 5.94 -18.40
CA PRO A 218 12.06 7.15 -17.57
C PRO A 218 13.20 7.19 -16.55
N ASP A 219 14.02 8.26 -16.60
CA ASP A 219 15.09 8.54 -15.64
C ASP A 219 14.58 9.46 -14.50
N PRO A 220 14.64 9.05 -13.22
CA PRO A 220 14.27 9.91 -12.10
C PRO A 220 15.14 11.17 -11.93
N ALA A 221 16.31 11.22 -12.57
CA ALA A 221 17.21 12.37 -12.62
C ALA A 221 17.02 13.27 -13.87
N ALA A 222 16.03 12.97 -14.71
CA ALA A 222 15.71 13.72 -15.90
C ALA A 222 15.44 15.21 -15.62
N ILE A 223 15.66 16.05 -16.63
CA ILE A 223 15.33 17.48 -16.56
C ILE A 223 13.88 17.66 -17.04
N PRO A 224 12.97 18.20 -16.22
CA PRO A 224 11.58 18.36 -16.60
C PRO A 224 11.44 19.28 -17.83
N VAL A 225 10.40 19.01 -18.62
CA VAL A 225 9.92 19.94 -19.66
C VAL A 225 8.99 20.98 -19.10
N PHE A 226 8.37 20.69 -17.97
CA PHE A 226 7.50 21.60 -17.25
C PHE A 226 7.67 21.40 -15.75
N THR A 227 7.77 22.49 -15.01
CA THR A 227 7.68 22.53 -13.56
C THR A 227 6.71 23.65 -13.21
N GLY A 228 5.67 23.35 -12.45
CA GLY A 228 4.66 24.35 -12.10
C GLY A 228 3.72 23.89 -10.99
N ASP A 229 2.82 24.80 -10.59
CA ASP A 229 1.85 24.57 -9.51
C ASP A 229 0.86 23.44 -9.86
N ILE A 230 0.49 22.61 -8.87
CA ILE A 230 -0.45 21.50 -9.05
C ILE A 230 -1.88 21.94 -9.41
N PHE A 231 -2.25 23.20 -9.13
CA PHE A 231 -3.54 23.83 -9.42
C PHE A 231 -3.58 24.57 -10.76
N ILE A 232 -2.71 24.22 -11.72
CA ILE A 232 -2.86 24.67 -13.11
C ILE A 232 -4.29 24.45 -13.63
N ASN A 233 -4.89 25.48 -14.24
CA ASN A 233 -6.25 25.41 -14.78
C ASN A 233 -6.31 26.04 -16.20
N PRO A 234 -6.67 25.27 -17.24
CA PRO A 234 -6.93 23.82 -17.23
C PRO A 234 -5.69 23.02 -16.84
N ARG A 235 -5.85 21.76 -16.39
CA ARG A 235 -4.74 20.86 -16.01
C ARG A 235 -4.01 20.31 -17.24
N VAL A 236 -3.64 21.19 -18.16
CA VAL A 236 -2.99 20.88 -19.43
C VAL A 236 -1.59 21.45 -19.43
N VAL A 237 -0.63 20.63 -19.81
CA VAL A 237 0.77 21.00 -20.01
C VAL A 237 1.11 20.87 -21.48
N ASN A 238 1.59 21.96 -22.08
CA ASN A 238 2.06 21.99 -23.46
C ASN A 238 3.56 21.70 -23.49
N ILE A 239 3.93 20.51 -23.93
CA ILE A 239 5.33 20.13 -24.12
C ILE A 239 5.82 20.74 -25.44
N PRO A 240 6.88 21.58 -25.43
CA PRO A 240 7.34 22.25 -26.65
C PRO A 240 7.87 21.26 -27.69
N GLY A 241 7.51 21.44 -28.96
CA GLY A 241 8.04 20.66 -30.08
C GLY A 241 9.56 20.71 -30.18
N SER A 242 10.18 21.82 -29.76
CA SER A 242 11.64 21.94 -29.64
C SER A 242 12.28 20.96 -28.65
N ARG A 243 11.55 20.47 -27.64
CA ARG A 243 12.02 19.40 -26.74
C ARG A 243 11.87 18.03 -27.40
N ILE A 244 10.76 17.80 -28.11
CA ILE A 244 10.47 16.55 -28.82
C ILE A 244 11.52 16.29 -29.92
N ARG A 245 11.86 17.30 -30.73
CA ARG A 245 12.88 17.20 -31.79
C ARG A 245 14.30 16.87 -31.31
N ARG A 246 14.56 16.92 -29.99
CA ARG A 246 15.86 16.53 -29.40
C ARG A 246 15.91 15.05 -29.01
N ILE A 247 14.76 14.39 -29.02
CA ILE A 247 14.63 12.97 -28.73
C ILE A 247 14.83 12.23 -30.06
N PRO A 248 15.70 11.20 -30.11
CA PRO A 248 15.83 10.35 -31.28
C PRO A 248 14.49 9.70 -31.64
N ASP A 249 14.26 9.47 -32.93
CA ASP A 249 13.07 8.76 -33.40
C ASP A 249 12.93 7.40 -32.70
N GLY A 250 11.72 7.10 -32.24
CA GLY A 250 11.44 5.91 -31.45
C GLY A 250 10.28 6.09 -30.47
N PRO A 251 10.12 5.19 -29.49
CA PRO A 251 9.10 5.33 -28.46
C PRO A 251 9.34 6.59 -27.64
N LEU A 252 8.26 7.28 -27.31
CA LEU A 252 8.27 8.50 -26.54
C LEU A 252 7.54 8.25 -25.22
N PHE A 253 8.27 8.41 -24.12
CA PHE A 253 7.76 8.22 -22.77
C PHE A 253 7.46 9.58 -22.17
N VAL A 254 6.19 9.85 -21.89
CA VAL A 254 5.77 11.03 -21.13
C VAL A 254 5.38 10.59 -19.73
N THR A 255 6.06 11.14 -18.74
CA THR A 255 5.79 10.86 -17.33
C THR A 255 5.67 12.16 -16.57
N TYR A 256 5.19 12.07 -15.34
CA TYR A 256 5.18 13.20 -14.43
C TYR A 256 5.42 12.71 -13.02
N ARG A 257 5.82 13.61 -12.13
CA ARG A 257 5.84 13.38 -10.70
C ARG A 257 5.23 14.55 -9.97
N LEU A 258 4.73 14.26 -8.78
CA LEU A 258 4.20 15.24 -7.86
C LEU A 258 5.20 15.44 -6.74
N ILE A 259 5.45 16.70 -6.40
CA ILE A 259 6.38 17.08 -5.34
C ILE A 259 5.60 17.91 -4.33
N GLU A 260 5.56 17.44 -3.09
CA GLU A 260 5.03 18.22 -1.98
C GLU A 260 5.99 19.38 -1.67
N SER A 261 5.48 20.60 -1.52
CA SER A 261 6.30 21.65 -0.90
C SER A 261 6.31 21.45 0.61
N GLY A 262 7.48 21.14 1.17
CA GLY A 262 7.63 21.09 2.63
C GLY A 262 7.31 22.45 3.25
N ILE A 263 6.48 22.45 4.29
CA ILE A 263 6.46 23.50 5.33
C ILE A 263 7.02 22.87 6.60
#